data_AF-A0A377XC83-F1
#
_entry.id   AF-A0A377XC83-F1
#
_cell.length_a   1.000
_cell.length_b   1.000
_cell.length_c   1.000
_cell.angle_alpha   90.00
_cell.angle_beta   90.00
_cell.angle_gamma   90.00
#
_symmetry.space_group_name_H-M   'P 1'
#
loop_
_entity.id
_entity.type
_entity.pdbx_description
1 polymer ?
#
loop_
_entity_poly.entity_id
_entity_poly.type
_entity_poly.pdbx_seq_one_letter_code
_entity_poly.pdbx_strand_id
1 'polypeptide(L)'
;MLEMLMQWYRRRFSDPEAIALLVILLAGFGIMFFFSGLLAPLLVAIVLAYLLEWPTVRLERIGLSRTWATSLVLILFVGILLLLAFVVLPVAWQQGSTSSAICRAC
;
A
#
# COMPACT_ATOMS: atom_id res chain seq x y z
N MET A 1 -23.67 31.86 -19.23
CA MET A 1 -22.45 31.25 -18.64
C MET A 1 -22.29 29.79 -19.05
N LEU A 2 -23.31 28.93 -18.88
CA LEU A 2 -23.28 27.52 -19.31
C LEU A 2 -23.12 27.34 -20.84
N GLU A 3 -23.70 28.22 -21.65
CA GLU A 3 -23.57 28.14 -23.10
C GLU A 3 -22.13 28.41 -23.60
N MET A 4 -21.37 29.26 -22.90
CA MET A 4 -19.96 29.51 -23.20
C MET A 4 -19.10 28.26 -22.91
N LEU A 5 -19.45 27.52 -21.85
CA LEU A 5 -18.85 26.23 -21.51
C LEU A 5 -19.19 25.15 -22.56
N MET A 6 -20.44 25.12 -23.02
CA MET A 6 -20.94 24.14 -23.98
C MET A 6 -20.41 24.35 -25.40
N GLN A 7 -20.16 25.61 -25.78
CA GLN A 7 -19.50 25.96 -27.05
C GLN A 7 -17.99 25.68 -27.02
N TRP A 8 -17.32 25.86 -25.87
CA TRP A 8 -15.93 25.45 -25.67
C TRP A 8 -15.77 23.92 -25.71
N TYR A 9 -16.70 23.21 -25.07
CA TYR A 9 -16.80 21.75 -25.13
C TYR A 9 -16.96 21.28 -26.58
N ARG A 10 -17.94 21.81 -27.32
CA ARG A 10 -18.22 21.39 -28.70
C ARG A 10 -17.12 21.75 -29.71
N ARG A 11 -16.30 22.79 -29.47
CA ARG A 11 -15.11 23.12 -30.29
C ARG A 11 -13.87 22.30 -29.95
N ARG A 12 -13.73 21.79 -28.72
CA ARG A 12 -12.61 20.90 -28.31
C ARG A 12 -12.93 19.41 -28.51
N PHE A 13 -14.21 19.06 -28.66
CA PHE A 13 -14.76 17.72 -28.94
C PHE A 13 -14.83 17.36 -30.44
N SER A 14 -13.97 17.96 -31.28
CA SER A 14 -13.86 17.61 -32.71
C SER A 14 -12.81 16.55 -33.02
N ASP A 15 -12.10 16.04 -32.01
CA ASP A 15 -11.12 14.97 -32.17
C ASP A 15 -11.47 13.81 -31.21
N PRO A 16 -11.86 12.62 -31.72
CA PRO A 16 -12.13 11.44 -30.89
C PRO A 16 -10.97 11.06 -29.95
N GLU A 17 -9.76 11.50 -30.28
CA GLU A 17 -8.53 11.44 -29.47
C GLU A 17 -8.68 12.11 -28.08
N ALA A 18 -9.22 13.33 -28.01
CA ALA A 18 -9.27 14.08 -26.75
C ALA A 18 -10.24 13.45 -25.74
N ILE A 19 -11.33 12.87 -26.23
CA ILE A 19 -12.32 12.14 -25.43
C ILE A 19 -11.71 10.84 -24.93
N ALA A 20 -11.01 10.11 -25.80
CA ALA A 20 -10.31 8.88 -25.42
C ALA A 20 -9.28 9.13 -24.31
N LEU A 21 -8.49 10.21 -24.42
CA LEU A 21 -7.54 10.61 -23.38
C LEU A 21 -8.23 10.91 -22.04
N LEU A 22 -9.36 11.63 -22.08
CA LEU A 22 -10.11 11.99 -20.87
C LEU A 22 -10.71 10.73 -20.21
N VAL A 23 -11.22 9.79 -21.00
CA VAL A 23 -11.75 8.50 -20.52
C VAL A 23 -10.63 7.64 -19.93
N ILE A 24 -9.48 7.50 -20.60
CA ILE A 24 -8.34 6.73 -20.09
C ILE A 24 -7.80 7.34 -18.81
N LEU A 25 -7.72 8.67 -18.73
CA LEU A 25 -7.28 9.38 -17.53
C LEU A 25 -8.23 9.12 -16.34
N LEU A 26 -9.53 9.29 -16.54
CA LEU A 26 -10.52 9.06 -15.49
C LEU A 26 -10.61 7.59 -15.08
N ALA A 27 -10.55 6.67 -16.04
CA ALA A 27 -10.53 5.24 -15.77
C ALA A 27 -9.27 4.83 -15.01
N GLY A 28 -8.08 5.27 -15.44
CA GLY A 28 -6.82 5.01 -14.75
C GLY A 28 -6.79 5.59 -13.34
N PHE A 29 -7.26 6.83 -13.16
CA PHE A 29 -7.35 7.46 -11.86
C PHE A 29 -8.37 6.77 -10.95
N GLY A 30 -9.52 6.35 -11.49
CA GLY A 30 -10.54 5.59 -10.78
C GLY A 30 -10.01 4.23 -10.29
N ILE A 31 -9.31 3.50 -11.14
CA ILE A 31 -8.68 2.22 -10.79
C ILE A 31 -7.62 2.43 -9.71
N MET A 32 -6.74 3.43 -9.86
CA MET A 32 -5.69 3.72 -8.89
C MET A 32 -6.26 4.14 -7.53
N PHE A 33 -7.34 4.93 -7.51
CA PHE A 33 -8.00 5.35 -6.28
C PHE A 33 -8.71 4.19 -5.58
N PHE A 34 -9.40 3.33 -6.34
CA PHE A 34 -10.08 2.15 -5.79
C PHE A 34 -9.10 1.14 -5.20
N PHE A 35 -7.97 0.90 -5.87
CA PHE A 35 -6.95 -0.03 -5.40
C PHE A 35 -5.92 0.60 -4.45
N SER A 36 -5.98 1.91 -4.18
CA SER A 36 -5.00 2.63 -3.34
C SER A 36 -4.80 2.02 -1.95
N GLY A 37 -5.88 1.50 -1.34
CA GLY A 37 -5.84 0.82 -0.04
C GLY A 37 -5.07 -0.51 -0.05
N LEU A 38 -4.96 -1.17 -1.20
CA LEU A 38 -4.16 -2.39 -1.40
C LEU A 38 -2.76 -2.08 -1.96
N LEU A 39 -2.64 -1.06 -2.82
CA LEU A 39 -1.34 -0.63 -3.37
C LEU A 39 -0.39 -0.14 -2.29
N ALA A 40 -0.89 0.58 -1.27
CA ALA A 40 -0.07 1.09 -0.18
C ALA A 40 0.68 -0.02 0.59
N PRO A 41 0.02 -1.05 1.15
CA PRO A 41 0.71 -2.14 1.82
C PRO A 41 1.56 -2.99 0.85
N LEU A 42 1.14 -3.11 -0.41
CA LEU A 42 1.89 -3.85 -1.43
C LEU A 42 3.22 -3.18 -1.79
N LEU A 43 3.22 -1.84 -1.97
CA LEU A 43 4.44 -1.06 -2.20
C LEU A 43 5.40 -1.16 -1.01
N VAL A 44 4.88 -1.06 0.21
CA VAL A 44 5.68 -1.22 1.43
C VAL A 44 6.32 -2.61 1.48
N ALA A 45 5.58 -3.67 1.15
CA ALA A 45 6.10 -5.03 1.10
C ALA A 45 7.22 -5.20 0.06
N ILE A 46 7.07 -4.62 -1.13
CA ILE A 46 8.09 -4.67 -2.20
C ILE A 46 9.36 -3.92 -1.77
N VAL A 47 9.22 -2.73 -1.18
CA VAL A 47 10.37 -1.97 -0.67
C VAL A 47 11.09 -2.75 0.43
N LEU A 48 10.36 -3.34 1.38
CA LEU A 48 10.96 -4.19 2.41
C LEU A 48 11.69 -5.39 1.79
N ALA A 49 11.07 -6.08 0.82
CA ALA A 49 11.69 -7.20 0.13
C ALA A 49 13.01 -6.79 -0.54
N TYR A 50 13.03 -5.67 -1.26
CA TYR A 50 14.23 -5.16 -1.91
C TYR A 50 15.32 -4.75 -0.91
N LEU A 51 14.92 -4.19 0.23
CA LEU A 51 15.83 -3.84 1.32
C LEU A 51 16.43 -5.07 2.00
N LEU A 52 15.74 -6.22 1.98
CA LEU A 52 16.23 -7.53 2.46
C LEU A 52 17.02 -8.30 1.39
N GLU A 53 16.75 -8.06 0.11
CA GLU A 53 17.45 -8.67 -1.02
C GLU A 53 18.92 -8.18 -1.09
N TRP A 54 19.14 -6.91 -0.75
CA TRP A 54 20.49 -6.34 -0.66
C TRP A 54 21.40 -7.03 0.38
N PRO A 55 21.01 -7.19 1.67
CA PRO A 55 21.81 -7.90 2.66
C PRO A 55 21.91 -9.40 2.38
N THR A 56 20.89 -10.04 1.79
CA THR A 56 21.00 -11.47 1.41
C THR A 56 22.05 -11.69 0.33
N VAL A 57 22.08 -10.86 -0.72
CA VAL A 57 23.14 -10.93 -1.75
C VAL A 57 24.52 -10.60 -1.15
N ARG A 58 24.57 -9.68 -0.19
CA ARG A 58 25.83 -9.37 0.52
C ARG A 58 26.33 -10.55 1.36
N LEU A 59 25.43 -11.29 2.01
CA LEU A 59 25.75 -12.47 2.81
C LEU A 59 26.14 -13.68 1.94
N GLU A 60 25.50 -13.84 0.78
CA GLU A 60 25.86 -14.87 -0.21
C GLU A 60 27.28 -14.65 -0.75
N ARG A 61 27.69 -13.40 -0.97
CA ARG A 61 29.07 -13.07 -1.38
C ARG A 61 30.14 -13.35 -0.31
N ILE A 62 29.76 -13.54 0.95
CA ILE A 62 30.68 -13.92 2.04
C ILE A 62 30.86 -15.46 2.09
N GLY A 63 30.15 -16.22 1.24
CA GLY A 63 30.31 -17.67 1.11
C GLY A 63 29.32 -18.50 1.94
N LEU A 64 28.26 -17.88 2.48
CA LEU A 64 27.20 -18.58 3.20
C LEU A 64 26.19 -19.19 2.20
N SER A 65 25.96 -20.49 2.30
CA SER A 65 25.09 -21.25 1.39
C SER A 65 23.67 -20.67 1.34
N ARG A 66 23.02 -20.74 0.18
CA ARG A 66 21.64 -20.29 -0.12
C ARG A 66 20.60 -20.59 0.97
N THR A 67 20.79 -21.63 1.77
CA THR A 67 19.93 -22.00 2.90
C THR A 67 20.00 -21.01 4.06
N TRP A 68 21.18 -20.44 4.37
CA TRP A 68 21.30 -19.45 5.44
C TRP A 68 20.67 -18.11 5.06
N ALA A 69 20.82 -17.69 3.80
CA ALA A 69 20.18 -16.47 3.30
C ALA A 69 18.64 -16.57 3.38
N THR A 70 18.07 -17.70 2.95
CA THR A 70 16.63 -17.95 3.05
C THR A 70 16.15 -18.13 4.49
N SER A 71 16.88 -18.84 5.35
CA SER A 71 16.55 -18.95 6.78
C SER A 71 16.55 -17.60 7.49
N LEU A 72 17.48 -16.70 7.17
CA LEU A 72 17.58 -15.40 7.83
C LEU A 72 16.44 -14.45 7.41
N VAL A 73 16.07 -14.44 6.13
CA VAL A 73 14.87 -13.74 5.64
C VAL A 73 13.60 -14.29 6.28
N LEU A 74 13.48 -15.62 6.37
CA LEU A 74 12.34 -16.28 7.00
C LEU A 74 12.22 -15.88 8.48
N ILE A 75 13.32 -15.94 9.23
CA ILE A 75 13.37 -15.55 10.65
C ILE A 75 13.02 -14.07 10.82
N LEU A 76 13.54 -13.20 9.96
CA LEU A 76 13.29 -11.76 10.03
C LEU A 76 11.82 -11.43 9.73
N PHE A 77 11.23 -12.09 8.72
CA PHE A 77 9.82 -11.92 8.38
C PHE A 77 8.89 -12.42 9.52
N VAL A 78 9.15 -13.62 10.05
CA VAL A 78 8.42 -14.17 11.19
C VAL A 78 8.60 -13.29 12.43
N GLY A 79 9.79 -12.75 12.65
CA GLY A 79 10.10 -11.83 13.75
C GLY A 79 9.32 -10.52 13.65
N ILE A 80 9.22 -9.92 12.46
CA ILE A 80 8.42 -8.71 12.22
C ILE A 80 6.93 -8.99 12.47
N LEU A 81 6.39 -10.12 12.00
CA LEU A 81 5.00 -10.50 12.25
C LEU A 81 4.71 -10.69 13.74
N LEU A 82 5.63 -11.35 14.46
CA LEU A 82 5.54 -11.51 15.92
C LEU A 82 5.58 -10.16 16.64
N LEU A 83 6.50 -9.27 16.27
CA LEU A 83 6.58 -7.91 16.83
C LEU A 83 5.29 -7.12 16.58
N LEU A 84 4.77 -7.17 15.35
CA LEU A 84 3.53 -6.50 14.99
C LEU A 84 2.37 -7.06 15.83
N ALA A 85 2.27 -8.38 15.96
CA ALA A 85 1.27 -9.02 16.82
C ALA A 85 1.44 -8.59 18.29
N PHE A 86 2.67 -8.55 18.81
CA PHE A 86 2.97 -8.14 20.17
C PHE A 86 2.70 -6.66 20.45
N VAL A 87 2.72 -5.79 19.43
CA VAL A 87 2.34 -4.38 19.54
C VAL A 87 0.83 -4.21 19.40
N VAL A 88 0.19 -4.93 18.49
CA VAL A 88 -1.25 -4.84 18.23
C VAL A 88 -2.07 -5.48 19.36
N LEU A 89 -1.65 -6.62 19.92
CA LEU A 89 -2.32 -7.31 21.02
C LEU A 89 -2.53 -6.44 22.27
N PRO A 90 -1.52 -5.75 22.84
CA PRO A 90 -1.70 -4.89 24.00
C PRO A 90 -2.51 -3.64 23.65
N VAL A 91 -2.37 -3.11 22.43
CA VAL A 91 -3.16 -1.96 21.97
C VAL A 91 -4.64 -2.34 21.85
N ALA A 92 -4.95 -3.52 21.31
CA ALA A 92 -6.31 -4.06 21.25
C ALA A 92 -6.86 -4.33 22.66
N TRP A 93 -6.05 -4.84 23.58
CA TRP A 93 -6.44 -5.05 24.98
C TRP A 93 -6.72 -3.75 25.73
N GLN A 94 -5.89 -2.72 25.53
CA GLN A 94 -6.07 -1.38 26.12
C GLN A 94 -7.28 -0.64 25.52
N GLN A 95 -7.57 -0.86 24.23
CA GLN A 95 -8.78 -0.34 23.58
C GLN A 95 -10.06 -1.01 24.12
N GLY A 96 -10.00 -2.31 24.43
CA GLY A 96 -11.12 -3.06 25.04
C GLY A 96 -11.45 -2.63 26.47
N SER A 97 -10.43 -2.40 27.32
CA SER A 97 -10.66 -1.96 28.70
C SER A 97 -11.21 -0.53 28.78
N THR A 98 -10.77 0.36 27.89
CA THR A 98 -11.20 1.78 27.87
C THR A 98 -12.64 1.94 27.38
N SER A 99 -13.12 1.11 26.44
CA SER A 99 -14.53 1.15 25.99
C SER A 99 -15.54 0.79 27.09
N SER A 100 -15.13 0.05 28.13
CA SER A 100 -16.01 -0.30 29.26
C SER A 100 -16.10 0.77 30.35
N ALA A 101 -15.14 1.71 30.42
CA ALA A 101 -15.13 2.78 31.41
C ALA A 101 -15.98 4.00 31.00
N ILE A 102 -16.09 4.28 29.70
CA ILE A 102 -16.93 5.38 29.17
C ILE A 102 -18.42 5.10 29.38
N CYS A 103 -18.86 3.84 29.33
CA CYS A 103 -20.27 3.47 29.54
C CYS A 103 -20.72 3.50 31.02
N ARG A 104 -19.78 3.63 31.98
CA ARG A 104 -20.11 3.73 33.42
C ARG A 104 -20.22 5.18 33.91
N ALA A 105 -19.98 6.14 33.03
CA ALA A 105 -20.05 7.59 33.28
C ALA A 105 -21.23 8.28 32.57
N CYS A 106 -22.12 7.51 31.94
CA CYS A 106 -23.41 7.96 31.41
C CYS A 106 -24.51 7.42 32.34
#